data_AF-A0A4Q3Y8G4-F1
#
_entry.id   AF-A0A4Q3Y8G4-F1
#
_cell.length_a   1.000
_cell.length_b   1.000
_cell.length_c   1.000
_cell.angle_alpha   90.00
_cell.angle_beta   90.00
_cell.angle_gamma   90.00
#
_symmetry.space_group_name_H-M   'P 1'
#
loop_
_entity.id
_entity.type
_entity.pdbx_description
1 polymer ?
#
loop_
_entity_poly.entity_id
_entity_poly.type
_entity_poly.pdbx_seq_one_letter_code
_entity_poly.pdbx_strand_id
1 'polypeptide(L)' 'MKARVHVMLKNGVLDPQGEAVRHALGSLGFDGVGGVRQGKIIELDLADGTTEDTVKEMCEKLLANTVIESYQIEMA' A
#
# COMPACT_ATOMS: atom_id res chain seq x y z
N MET A 1 14.49 -6.90 -13.93
CA MET A 1 14.61 -6.49 -12.50
C MET A 1 13.21 -6.36 -11.91
N LYS A 2 12.99 -6.58 -10.62
CA LYS A 2 11.66 -6.39 -10.01
C LYS A 2 11.67 -5.22 -9.05
N ALA A 3 10.53 -4.53 -8.95
CA ALA A 3 10.29 -3.62 -7.85
C ALA A 3 8.92 -3.91 -7.23
N ARG A 4 8.84 -3.81 -5.91
CA ARG A 4 7.59 -3.90 -5.17
C ARG A 4 7.32 -2.56 -4.49
N VAL A 5 6.14 -2.00 -4.75
CA VAL A 5 5.70 -0.75 -4.14
C VAL A 5 4.57 -1.05 -3.17
N HIS A 6 4.79 -0.78 -1.89
CA HIS A 6 3.78 -0.85 -0.84
C HIS A 6 3.13 0.53 -0.69
N VAL A 7 1.82 0.63 -0.88
CA VAL A 7 1.06 1.87 -0.74
C VAL A 7 0.05 1.73 0.40
N MET A 8 0.13 2.62 1.39
CA MET A 8 -0.75 2.63 2.56
C MET A 8 -1.33 4.02 2.76
N LEU A 9 -2.57 4.11 3.24
CA LEU A 9 -3.13 5.37 3.73
C LEU A 9 -2.27 5.95 4.85
N LYS A 10 -2.06 7.27 4.83
CA LYS A 10 -1.32 7.98 5.89
C LYS A 10 -2.04 7.89 7.23
N ASN A 11 -1.26 8.01 8.30
CA ASN A 11 -1.81 8.14 9.66
C ASN A 11 -2.79 9.32 9.74
N GLY A 12 -3.93 9.10 10.40
CA GLY A 12 -5.02 10.08 10.50
C GLY A 12 -5.99 10.08 9.33
N VAL A 13 -5.69 9.40 8.21
CA VAL A 13 -6.67 9.20 7.14
C VAL A 13 -7.57 8.02 7.51
N LEU A 14 -8.88 8.24 7.45
CA LEU A 14 -9.88 7.21 7.70
C LEU A 14 -9.80 6.11 6.62
N ASP A 15 -9.89 4.86 7.06
CA ASP A 15 -9.92 3.68 6.18
C ASP A 15 -11.24 2.91 6.37
N PRO A 16 -12.32 3.28 5.64
CA PRO A 16 -13.59 2.59 5.76
C PRO A 16 -13.54 1.11 5.37
N GLN A 17 -12.63 0.75 4.44
CA GLN A 17 -12.50 -0.64 3.99
C GLN A 17 -11.82 -1.49 5.07
N GLY A 18 -10.75 -0.98 5.67
CA GLY A 18 -10.10 -1.60 6.82
C GLY A 18 -11.09 -1.85 7.97
N GLU A 19 -11.90 -0.86 8.32
CA GLU A 19 -12.92 -1.02 9.37
C GLU A 19 -13.98 -2.07 9.01
N ALA A 20 -14.43 -2.13 7.76
CA ALA A 20 -15.36 -3.16 7.30
C ALA A 20 -14.74 -4.57 7.42
N VAL A 21 -13.46 -4.73 7.06
CA VAL A 21 -12.73 -5.99 7.20
C VAL A 21 -12.58 -6.37 8.68
N ARG A 22 -12.26 -5.42 9.58
CA ARG A 22 -12.20 -5.66 11.03
C ARG A 22 -13.53 -6.20 11.56
N HIS A 23 -14.65 -5.59 11.19
CA HIS A 23 -15.98 -6.05 11.60
C HIS A 23 -16.31 -7.45 11.09
N ALA A 24 -15.96 -7.74 9.83
CA ALA A 24 -16.15 -9.06 9.25
C ALA A 24 -15.32 -10.12 10.01
N LEU A 25 -14.07 -9.82 10.35
CA LEU A 25 -13.21 -10.70 11.14
C LEU A 25 -13.79 -10.98 12.54
N GLY A 26 -14.30 -9.95 13.24
CA GLY A 26 -14.98 -10.14 14.52
C GLY A 26 -16.21 -11.04 14.41
N SER A 27 -17.01 -10.87 13.35
CA SER A 27 -18.19 -11.73 13.10
C SER A 27 -17.82 -13.20 12.84
N LEU A 28 -16.59 -13.47 12.43
CA LEU A 28 -16.04 -14.82 12.25
C LEU A 28 -15.35 -15.38 13.51
N GLY A 29 -15.36 -14.64 14.63
CA GLY A 29 -14.77 -15.05 15.92
C GLY A 29 -13.32 -14.64 16.13
N PHE A 30 -12.75 -13.77 15.28
CA PHE A 30 -11.38 -13.26 15.42
C PHE A 30 -11.31 -11.97 16.26
N ASP A 31 -11.82 -12.01 17.49
CA ASP A 31 -11.96 -10.83 18.37
C ASP A 31 -10.64 -10.17 18.79
N GLY A 32 -9.50 -10.86 18.61
CA GLY A 32 -8.17 -10.32 18.91
C GLY A 32 -7.68 -9.24 17.93
N VAL A 33 -8.40 -9.00 16.82
CA VAL A 33 -8.00 -8.02 15.80
C VAL A 33 -8.45 -6.61 16.20
N GLY A 34 -7.54 -5.85 16.84
CA GLY A 34 -7.84 -4.49 17.32
C GLY A 34 -7.97 -3.42 16.22
N GLY A 35 -7.45 -3.68 15.02
CA GLY A 35 -7.52 -2.74 13.90
C GLY A 35 -7.01 -3.36 12.61
N VAL A 36 -7.52 -2.88 11.49
CA VAL A 36 -7.10 -3.29 10.14
C VAL A 36 -6.85 -2.04 9.33
N ARG A 37 -5.73 -2.02 8.60
CA ARG A 37 -5.47 -1.05 7.54
C ARG A 37 -5.31 -1.79 6.24
N GLN A 38 -6.01 -1.32 5.22
CA GLN A 38 -5.89 -1.82 3.86
C GLN A 38 -4.97 -0.90 3.05
N GLY A 39 -4.19 -1.51 2.19
CA GLY A 39 -3.36 -0.83 1.20
C GLY A 39 -3.22 -1.65 -0.06
N LYS A 40 -2.21 -1.31 -0.86
CA LYS A 40 -1.90 -1.95 -2.14
C LYS A 40 -0.45 -2.42 -2.13
N ILE A 41 -0.21 -3.56 -2.76
CA ILE A 41 1.13 -3.98 -3.15
C ILE A 41 1.13 -4.01 -4.68
N ILE A 42 2.06 -3.28 -5.30
CA ILE A 42 2.19 -3.17 -6.74
C ILE A 42 3.54 -3.77 -7.12
N GLU A 43 3.52 -4.86 -7.87
CA GLU A 43 4.72 -5.51 -8.38
C GLU A 43 4.98 -5.04 -9.82
N LEU A 44 6.20 -4.58 -10.07
CA LEU A 44 6.66 -4.09 -11.35
C LEU A 44 7.74 -5.03 -11.89
N ASP A 45 7.60 -5.44 -13.14
CA ASP A 45 8.68 -6.06 -13.91
C ASP A 45 9.35 -4.95 -14.73
N LEU A 46 10.62 -4.69 -14.46
CA LEU A 46 11.37 -3.55 -14.94
C LEU A 46 12.48 -3.98 -15.88
N ALA A 47 12.64 -3.21 -16.96
CA ALA A 47 13.78 -3.34 -17.85
C ALA A 47 15.10 -3.04 -17.12
N ASP A 48 16.18 -3.66 -17.57
CA ASP A 48 17.51 -3.44 -17.00
C ASP A 48 17.92 -1.97 -17.07
N GLY A 49 18.56 -1.48 -16.01
CA GLY A 49 18.95 -0.07 -15.86
C GLY A 49 17.85 0.87 -15.37
N THR A 50 16.62 0.38 -15.14
CA THR A 50 15.59 1.17 -14.46
C THR A 50 16.03 1.47 -13.03
N THR A 51 16.01 2.74 -12.64
CA THR A 51 16.47 3.21 -11.33
C THR A 51 15.31 3.35 -10.34
N GLU A 52 15.63 3.34 -9.04
CA GLU A 52 14.65 3.62 -7.98
C GLU A 52 14.00 5.02 -8.14
N ASP A 53 14.75 6.03 -8.58
CA ASP A 53 14.23 7.37 -8.86
C ASP A 53 13.12 7.35 -9.93
N THR A 54 13.24 6.47 -10.93
CA THR A 54 12.21 6.31 -11.96
C THR A 54 10.94 5.71 -11.35
N VAL A 55 11.08 4.69 -10.48
CA VAL A 55 9.95 4.08 -9.77
C VAL A 55 9.31 5.09 -8.81
N LYS A 56 10.10 5.93 -8.17
CA LYS A 56 9.62 7.03 -7.33
C LYS A 56 8.77 8.03 -8.13
N GLU A 57 9.21 8.42 -9.32
CA GLU A 57 8.43 9.26 -10.22
C GLU A 57 7.09 8.61 -10.62
N MET A 58 7.08 7.29 -10.88
CA MET A 58 5.84 6.53 -11.11
C MET A 58 4.90 6.61 -9.91
N CYS A 59 5.45 6.50 -8.68
CA CYS A 59 4.67 6.60 -7.45
C CYS A 59 4.02 7.97 -7.28
N GLU A 60 4.78 9.04 -7.51
CA GLU A 60 4.31 10.42 -7.38
C GLU A 60 3.28 10.81 -8.45
N LYS A 61 3.42 10.27 -9.67
CA LYS A 61 2.53 10.60 -10.79
C LYS A 61 1.28 9.74 -10.88
N LEU A 62 1.32 8.50 -10.41
CA LEU A 62 0.25 7.54 -10.67
C LEU A 62 -0.01 6.55 -9.53
N LEU A 63 1.02 5.88 -9.02
CA LEU A 63 0.79 4.68 -8.20
C LEU A 63 0.25 5.00 -6.80
N ALA A 64 0.53 6.21 -6.29
CA ALA A 64 0.04 6.66 -4.99
C ALA A 64 -0.57 8.06 -5.09
N ASN A 65 -1.70 8.27 -4.41
CA ASN A 65 -2.22 9.59 -4.13
C ASN A 65 -1.45 10.19 -2.94
N THR A 66 -0.37 10.91 -3.22
CA THR A 66 0.56 11.44 -2.21
C THR A 66 -0.05 12.42 -1.21
N VAL A 67 -1.29 12.89 -1.42
CA VAL A 67 -2.02 13.68 -0.42
C VAL A 67 -2.40 12.79 0.77
N ILE A 68 -2.98 11.62 0.50
CA ILE A 68 -3.61 10.74 1.50
C ILE A 68 -2.92 9.39 1.69
N GLU A 69 -2.04 8.98 0.77
CA GLU A 69 -1.28 7.74 0.79
C GLU A 69 0.22 8.04 0.95
N SER A 70 0.93 7.10 1.59
CA SER A 70 2.39 6.99 1.64
C SER A 70 2.81 5.70 0.95
N TYR A 71 4.01 5.67 0.39
CA TYR A 71 4.54 4.49 -0.28
C TYR A 71 5.96 4.14 0.15
N GLN A 72 6.33 2.87 -0.02
CA GLN A 72 7.69 2.34 0.15
C GLN A 72 8.05 1.50 -1.08
N ILE A 73 9.28 1.64 -1.55
CA ILE A 73 9.80 0.93 -2.72
C ILE A 73 10.83 -0.10 -2.24
N GLU A 74 10.71 -1.33 -2.71
CA GLU A 74 11.68 -2.41 -2.54
C GLU A 74 12.15 -2.85 -3.93
N MET A 75 13.45 -2.70 -4.21
CA MET A 75 14.07 -3.11 -5.48
C MET A 75 14.67 -4.52 -5.31
N ALA A 76 14.49 -5.41 -6.30
CA ALA A 76 14.95 -6.80 -6.30
C ALA A 76 15.57 -7.25 -7.63
#